data_AF-A0A5M3YY92-F1
#
_entry.id   AF-A0A5M3YY92-F1
#
_cell.length_a   1.000
_cell.length_b   1.000
_cell.length_c   1.000
_cell.angle_alpha   90.00
_cell.angle_beta   90.00
_cell.angle_gamma   90.00
#
_symmetry.space_group_name_H-M   'P 1'
#
loop_
_entity.id
_entity.type
_entity.pdbx_description
1 polymer ?
#
loop_
_entity_poly.entity_id
_entity_poly.type
_entity_poly.pdbx_seq_one_letter_code
_entity_poly.pdbx_strand_id
1 'polypeptide(L)'
;MFNTPIACVFLGNRLIVYYFNPGGPRGAPLMRTVVTSTEKVDTKDLPAATAPNGYTQLSAFINPNSINPTGISGDVIITYVESGSNQIIQYTDSLDFS
;
A
#
# COMPACT_ATOMS: atom_id res chain seq x y z
N MET A 1 -16.02 2.53 15.35
CA MET A 1 -15.49 2.45 13.97
C MET A 1 -13.99 2.23 14.09
N PHE A 2 -13.46 1.15 13.54
CA PHE A 2 -12.01 1.00 13.39
C PHE A 2 -11.64 1.76 12.12
N ASN A 3 -10.84 2.82 12.24
CA ASN A 3 -10.34 3.54 11.08
C ASN A 3 -9.53 2.57 10.23
N THR A 4 -9.80 2.51 8.92
CA THR A 4 -8.91 1.81 8.01
C THR A 4 -7.61 2.61 7.92
N PRO A 5 -6.46 2.03 8.27
CA PRO A 5 -5.20 2.73 8.12
C PRO A 5 -4.86 2.89 6.64
N ILE A 6 -4.43 4.10 6.28
CA ILE A 6 -4.12 4.51 4.90
C ILE A 6 -2.69 5.04 4.85
N ALA A 7 -1.96 4.70 3.80
CA ALA A 7 -0.69 5.31 3.47
C ALA A 7 -0.71 5.80 2.02
N CYS A 8 -0.06 6.94 1.78
CA CYS A 8 -0.01 7.58 0.47
C CYS A 8 1.44 7.83 0.06
N VAL A 9 1.76 7.59 -1.20
CA VAL A 9 3.07 7.91 -1.78
C VAL A 9 2.91 8.36 -3.23
N PHE A 10 3.83 9.18 -3.71
CA PHE A 10 3.89 9.56 -5.12
C PHE A 10 4.98 8.77 -5.84
N LEU A 11 4.66 8.19 -6.99
CA LEU A 11 5.66 7.67 -7.93
C LEU A 11 5.48 8.40 -9.27
N GLY A 12 6.41 9.31 -9.55
CA GLY A 12 6.30 10.23 -10.68
C GLY A 12 5.14 11.18 -10.47
N ASN A 13 4.17 11.18 -11.39
CA ASN A 13 2.96 11.99 -11.34
C ASN A 13 1.72 11.25 -10.81
N ARG A 14 1.89 10.01 -10.30
CA ARG A 14 0.79 9.18 -9.82
C ARG A 14 0.77 9.14 -8.30
N LEU A 15 -0.41 9.40 -7.72
CA LEU A 15 -0.66 9.14 -6.31
C LEU A 15 -1.02 7.67 -6.15
N ILE A 16 -0.31 6.99 -5.25
CA ILE A 16 -0.57 5.60 -4.88
C ILE A 16 -1.07 5.59 -3.45
N VAL A 17 -2.22 4.96 -3.23
CA VAL A 17 -2.89 4.85 -1.95
C VAL A 17 -2.92 3.38 -1.54
N TYR A 18 -2.39 3.08 -0.37
CA TYR A 18 -2.44 1.76 0.24
C TYR A 18 -3.39 1.77 1.43
N TYR A 19 -4.18 0.72 1.58
CA TYR A 19 -5.14 0.56 2.67
C TYR A 19 -5.55 -0.89 2.83
N PHE A 20 -6.08 -1.29 3.98
CA PHE A 20 -6.70 -2.60 4.15
C PHE A 20 -8.18 -2.54 3.79
N ASN A 21 -8.69 -3.53 3.04
CA ASN A 21 -10.08 -3.48 2.59
C ASN A 21 -11.08 -3.37 3.79
N PRO A 22 -11.92 -2.33 3.85
CA PRO A 22 -12.82 -2.09 4.97
C PRO A 22 -14.00 -3.06 5.08
N GLY A 23 -14.33 -3.79 4.01
CA GLY A 23 -15.49 -4.69 3.91
C GLY A 23 -15.17 -6.18 4.01
N GLY A 24 -13.89 -6.55 4.13
CA GLY A 24 -13.50 -7.96 4.30
C GLY A 24 -13.62 -8.44 5.75
N PRO A 25 -13.63 -9.77 5.98
CA PRO A 25 -13.46 -10.31 7.34
C PRO A 25 -12.19 -9.72 7.95
N ARG A 26 -12.22 -9.40 9.25
CA ARG A 26 -11.11 -8.83 10.04
C ARG A 26 -9.73 -9.22 9.46
N GLY A 27 -9.04 -8.27 8.82
CA GLY A 27 -7.80 -8.56 8.11
C GLY A 27 -7.91 -8.75 6.60
N ALA A 28 -8.83 -8.03 5.95
CA ALA A 28 -8.96 -8.01 4.51
C ALA A 28 -7.62 -7.69 3.82
N PRO A 29 -7.38 -8.16 2.57
CA PRO A 29 -6.09 -8.01 1.92
C PRO A 29 -5.65 -6.54 1.84
N LEU A 30 -4.33 -6.34 1.87
CA LEU A 30 -3.74 -5.05 1.57
C LEU A 30 -4.12 -4.67 0.12
N MET A 31 -4.68 -3.49 -0.04
CA MET A 31 -5.16 -2.94 -1.29
C MET A 31 -4.20 -1.86 -1.76
N ARG A 32 -4.08 -1.74 -3.08
CA ARG A 32 -3.48 -0.60 -3.74
C ARG A 32 -4.51 0.10 -4.61
N THR A 33 -4.53 1.42 -4.58
CA THR A 33 -5.24 2.24 -5.56
C THR A 33 -4.29 3.25 -6.18
N VAL A 34 -4.20 3.26 -7.50
CA VAL A 34 -3.40 4.21 -8.28
C VAL A 34 -4.35 5.25 -8.85
N VAL A 35 -4.14 6.51 -8.46
CA VAL A 35 -4.90 7.66 -8.96
C VAL A 35 -4.17 8.20 -10.18
N THR A 36 -4.78 8.02 -11.35
CA THR A 36 -4.22 8.48 -12.64
C THR A 36 -4.82 9.81 -13.09
N SER A 37 -6.00 10.16 -12.58
CA SER A 37 -6.62 11.49 -12.69
C SER A 37 -7.66 11.65 -11.56
N THR A 38 -8.29 12.82 -11.47
CA THR A 38 -9.41 13.07 -10.53
C THR A 38 -10.62 12.17 -10.75
N GLU A 39 -10.71 11.51 -11.91
CA GLU A 39 -11.85 10.68 -12.31
C GLU A 39 -11.48 9.20 -12.54
N LYS A 40 -10.18 8.88 -12.60
CA LYS A 40 -9.70 7.54 -12.93
C LYS A 40 -8.79 6.98 -11.85
N VAL A 41 -9.30 5.96 -11.19
CA VAL A 41 -8.60 5.14 -10.20
C VAL A 41 -8.48 3.71 -10.69
N ASP A 42 -7.33 3.07 -10.45
CA ASP A 42 -7.12 1.65 -10.67
C ASP A 42 -6.84 0.97 -9.32
N THR A 43 -7.69 0.03 -8.93
CA THR A 43 -7.61 -0.64 -7.62
C THR A 43 -7.27 -2.11 -7.80
N LYS A 44 -6.28 -2.59 -7.04
CA LYS A 44 -5.81 -3.97 -7.09
C LYS A 44 -5.57 -4.51 -5.69
N ASP A 45 -5.96 -5.76 -5.48
CA ASP A 45 -5.56 -6.55 -4.31
C ASP A 45 -4.08 -6.89 -4.44
N LEU A 46 -3.31 -6.62 -3.39
CA LEU A 46 -1.94 -7.09 -3.33
C LEU A 46 -1.92 -8.56 -2.88
N PRO A 47 -0.94 -9.35 -3.36
CA PRO A 47 -0.66 -10.69 -2.85
C PRO A 47 -0.60 -10.76 -1.32
N ALA A 48 -0.81 -11.97 -0.78
CA ALA A 48 -1.01 -12.25 0.65
C ALA A 48 -0.18 -11.36 1.59
N ALA A 49 -0.83 -10.35 2.14
CA ALA A 49 -0.38 -9.58 3.29
C ALA A 49 -1.10 -10.14 4.52
N THR A 50 -0.41 -10.20 5.65
CA THR A 50 -1.04 -10.64 6.89
C THR A 50 -1.96 -9.54 7.43
N ALA A 51 -2.94 -9.95 8.24
CA ALA A 51 -3.92 -9.02 8.77
C ALA A 51 -3.26 -7.99 9.69
N PRO A 52 -3.59 -6.68 9.58
CA PRO A 52 -3.08 -5.68 10.50
C PRO A 52 -3.76 -5.81 11.86
N ASN A 53 -3.07 -5.42 12.93
CA ASN A 53 -3.73 -5.24 14.22
C ASN A 53 -4.75 -4.08 14.17
N GLY A 54 -5.70 -4.06 15.11
CA GLY A 54 -6.80 -3.08 15.11
C GLY A 54 -6.39 -1.62 15.40
N TYR A 55 -5.10 -1.38 15.68
CA TYR A 55 -4.56 -0.06 16.03
C TYR A 55 -3.41 0.35 15.09
N THR A 56 -3.22 -0.36 13.99
CA THR A 56 -2.04 -0.21 13.13
C THR A 56 -2.10 1.13 12.42
N GLN A 57 -0.92 1.73 12.23
CA GLN A 57 -0.72 2.76 11.23
C GLN A 57 -0.01 2.12 10.04
N LEU A 58 -0.51 2.38 8.84
CA LEU A 58 0.17 1.96 7.62
C LEU A 58 1.19 3.03 7.26
N SER A 59 2.41 2.61 6.92
CA SER A 59 3.45 3.49 6.40
C SER A 59 3.90 2.97 5.04
N ALA A 60 4.16 3.88 4.11
CA ALA A 60 4.64 3.56 2.77
C ALA A 60 5.76 4.53 2.38
N PHE A 61 6.83 4.01 1.80
CA PHE A 61 7.99 4.80 1.35
C PHE A 61 8.57 4.19 0.08
N ILE A 62 9.06 5.04 -0.82
CA ILE A 62 9.67 4.58 -2.07
C ILE A 62 11.04 4.00 -1.76
N ASN A 63 11.38 2.86 -2.37
CA ASN A 63 12.75 2.36 -2.39
C ASN A 63 13.55 3.14 -3.44
N PRO A 64 14.47 4.05 -3.05
CA PRO A 64 15.18 4.90 -4.01
C PRO A 64 16.07 4.09 -4.97
N ASN A 65 16.47 2.88 -4.59
CA ASN A 65 17.37 2.06 -5.40
C ASN A 65 16.69 1.35 -6.56
N SER A 66 15.35 1.32 -6.61
CA SER A 66 14.58 0.68 -7.69
C SER A 66 13.81 1.64 -8.57
N ILE A 67 13.93 2.95 -8.33
CA ILE A 67 13.25 3.97 -9.14
C ILE A 67 13.91 4.06 -10.52
N ASN A 68 13.11 3.96 -11.59
CA ASN A 68 13.61 4.26 -12.93
C ASN A 68 13.88 5.77 -13.11
N PRO A 69 14.77 6.19 -14.03
CA PRO A 69 15.15 7.61 -14.17
C PRO A 69 13.97 8.56 -14.49
N THR A 70 12.87 8.03 -15.01
CA THR A 70 11.66 8.80 -15.33
C THR A 70 10.65 8.85 -14.18
N GLY A 71 10.85 8.08 -13.10
CA GLY A 71 9.97 8.00 -11.94
C GLY A 71 8.64 7.29 -12.17
N ILE A 72 8.46 6.53 -13.26
CA ILE A 72 7.21 5.82 -13.57
C ILE A 72 7.23 4.33 -13.19
N SER A 73 8.36 3.80 -12.76
CA SER A 73 8.46 2.47 -12.17
C SER A 73 9.40 2.48 -10.96
N GLY A 74 9.17 1.56 -10.03
CA GLY A 74 9.95 1.41 -8.80
C GLY A 74 9.19 0.64 -7.72
N ASP A 75 9.88 0.35 -6.62
CA ASP A 75 9.26 -0.34 -5.50
C ASP A 75 8.80 0.62 -4.42
N VAL A 76 7.66 0.28 -3.80
CA VAL A 76 7.20 0.90 -2.56
C VAL A 76 7.32 -0.12 -1.44
N ILE A 77 7.99 0.26 -0.36
CA ILE A 77 8.08 -0.51 0.87
C ILE A 77 6.95 -0.05 1.79
N ILE A 78 6.19 -1.01 2.29
CA ILE A 78 5.00 -0.82 3.11
C ILE A 78 5.24 -1.50 4.45
N THR A 79 4.97 -0.81 5.55
CA THR A 79 5.12 -1.37 6.90
C THR A 79 3.87 -1.19 7.74
N TYR A 80 3.55 -2.21 8.53
CA TYR A 80 2.43 -2.23 9.46
C TYR A 80 2.67 -3.26 10.58
N VAL A 81 1.88 -3.19 11.64
CA VAL A 81 1.92 -4.18 12.74
C VAL A 81 0.86 -5.25 12.49
N GLU A 82 1.29 -6.52 12.49
CA GLU A 82 0.43 -7.69 12.30
C GLU A 82 -0.46 -7.97 13.53
N SER A 83 -1.67 -8.44 13.25
CA SER A 83 -2.61 -8.90 14.26
C SER A 83 -2.15 -10.22 14.90
N GLY A 84 -2.21 -10.27 16.23
CA GLY A 84 -1.94 -11.49 17.01
C GLY A 84 -0.47 -11.65 17.42
N SER A 85 0.48 -11.26 16.58
CA SER A 85 1.92 -11.31 16.89
C SER A 85 2.49 -9.96 17.37
N ASN A 86 1.85 -8.84 16.98
CA ASN A 86 2.38 -7.48 17.15
C ASN A 86 3.78 -7.28 16.54
N GLN A 87 4.16 -8.08 15.53
CA GLN A 87 5.39 -7.89 14.79
C GLN A 87 5.23 -6.83 13.70
N ILE A 88 6.31 -6.13 13.40
CA ILE A 88 6.38 -5.25 12.23
C ILE A 88 6.55 -6.12 11.00
N ILE A 89 5.62 -6.01 10.07
CA ILE A 89 5.68 -6.64 8.76
C ILE A 89 6.16 -5.60 7.75
N GLN A 90 7.00 -6.05 6.82
CA GLN A 90 7.40 -5.30 5.65
C GLN A 90 6.88 -6.02 4.41
N TYR A 91 6.22 -5.26 3.53
CA TYR A 91 5.78 -5.72 2.21
C TYR A 91 6.40 -4.81 1.15
N THR A 92 6.87 -5.37 0.04
CA THR A 92 7.40 -4.61 -1.08
C THR A 92 6.46 -4.74 -2.27
N ASP A 93 5.99 -3.62 -2.78
CA ASP A 93 5.14 -3.54 -3.96
C ASP A 93 5.93 -2.98 -5.15
N SER A 94 6.20 -3.81 -6.16
CA SER A 94 6.85 -3.39 -7.39
C SER A 94 5.83 -2.82 -8.37
N LEU A 95 6.03 -1.57 -8.75
CA LEU A 95 5.17 -0.82 -9.67
C LEU A 95 5.89 -0.59 -10.99
N ASP A 96 5.21 -0.89 -12.08
CA ASP A 96 5.63 -0.50 -13.41
C ASP A 96 4.42 0.02 -14.17
N PHE A 97 4.55 1.26 -14.66
CA PHE A 97 3.52 1.97 -15.39
C PHE A 97 4.00 2.42 -16.78
N SER A 98 5.06 1.76 -17.28
CA SER A 98 5.54 1.92 -18.66
C SER A 98 4.55 1.38 -19.70
#